data_AF-A0A1F8RXR9-F1
#
_entry.id   AF-A0A1F8RXR9-F1
#
_cell.length_a   1.000
_cell.length_b   1.000
_cell.length_c   1.000
_cell.angle_alpha   90.00
_cell.angle_beta   90.00
_cell.angle_gamma   90.00
#
_symmetry.space_group_name_H-M   'P 1'
#
loop_
_entity.id
_entity.type
_entity.pdbx_description
1 polymer ?
#
loop_
_entity_poly.entity_id
_entity_poly.type
_entity_poly.pdbx_seq_one_letter_code
_entity_poly.pdbx_strand_id
1 'polypeptide(L)'
;MVATAAIALLLLGLAQVIGAGEAAGHATFHALSALPLLTIAGLLLGRWPEAGLAVRGPASGLGAMAIALLVESIGAYGFEADNETRNGLAVVHDLGLTLTSIGLPAAIIGVGLGLGALSMRGHGFARGAGVVGTVTFVAVGLLFVKTMTGF
;
A
#
# COMPACT_ATOMS: atom_id res chain seq x y z
N MET A 1 12.50 -1.47 -19.93
CA MET A 1 13.51 -1.47 -18.86
C MET A 1 12.88 -1.47 -17.47
N VAL A 2 11.96 -0.54 -17.14
CA VAL A 2 11.29 -0.50 -15.82
C VAL A 2 10.46 -1.76 -15.50
N ALA A 3 9.67 -2.26 -16.47
CA ALA A 3 8.86 -3.47 -16.26
C ALA A 3 9.72 -4.73 -16.01
N THR A 4 10.85 -4.85 -16.69
CA THR A 4 11.78 -5.97 -16.54
C THR A 4 12.49 -5.92 -15.18
N ALA A 5 12.85 -4.74 -14.70
CA ALA A 5 13.41 -4.54 -13.35
C ALA A 5 12.37 -4.84 -12.26
N ALA A 6 11.12 -4.41 -12.43
CA ALA A 6 10.05 -4.70 -11.49
C ALA A 6 9.71 -6.19 -11.41
N ILE A 7 9.68 -6.89 -12.55
CA ILE A 7 9.48 -8.34 -12.61
C ILE A 7 10.68 -9.08 -11.99
N ALA A 8 11.91 -8.63 -12.25
CA ALA A 8 13.10 -9.21 -11.64
C ALA A 8 13.12 -9.03 -10.11
N LEU A 9 12.75 -7.85 -9.60
CA LEU A 9 12.63 -7.60 -8.16
C LEU A 9 11.51 -8.43 -7.51
N LEU A 10 10.37 -8.57 -8.20
CA LEU A 10 9.26 -9.43 -7.77
C LEU A 10 9.69 -10.91 -7.68
N LEU A 11 10.37 -11.42 -8.71
CA LEU A 11 10.85 -12.81 -8.74
C LEU A 11 11.96 -13.06 -7.71
N LEU A 12 12.85 -12.09 -7.48
CA LEU A 12 13.92 -12.18 -6.47
C LEU A 12 13.34 -12.23 -5.06
N GLY A 13 12.31 -11.43 -4.79
CA GLY A 13 11.64 -11.44 -3.51
C GLY A 13 10.77 -12.68 -3.28
N LEU A 14 10.12 -13.21 -4.32
CA LEU A 14 9.44 -14.51 -4.25
C LEU A 14 10.41 -15.66 -3.96
N ALA A 15 11.61 -15.65 -4.54
CA ALA A 15 12.65 -16.66 -4.28
C ALA A 15 13.18 -16.61 -2.84
N GLN A 16 13.22 -15.43 -2.21
CA GLN A 16 13.64 -15.23 -0.82
C GLN A 16 12.57 -15.64 0.20
N VAL A 17 11.28 -15.40 -0.09
CA VAL A 17 10.15 -15.90 0.72
C VAL A 17 10.15 -17.43 0.80
N ILE A 18 10.66 -18.11 -0.22
CA ILE A 18 10.78 -19.56 -0.27
C ILE A 18 12.06 -20.06 0.47
N GLY A 19 13.04 -19.18 0.74
CA GLY A 19 14.39 -19.57 1.16
C GLY A 19 14.87 -19.11 2.54
N ALA A 20 14.21 -18.15 3.21
CA ALA A 20 14.69 -17.55 4.47
C ALA A 20 13.65 -17.63 5.61
N GLY A 21 14.11 -17.67 6.87
CA GLY A 21 13.26 -17.78 8.06
C GLY A 21 12.17 -16.71 8.17
N GLU A 22 11.15 -16.96 9.01
CA GLU A 22 9.89 -16.19 9.04
C GLU A 22 10.08 -14.67 9.11
N ALA A 23 11.04 -14.17 9.91
CA ALA A 23 11.35 -12.75 10.03
C ALA A 23 11.87 -12.12 8.71
N ALA A 24 12.76 -12.81 7.99
CA ALA A 24 13.31 -12.35 6.72
C ALA A 24 12.28 -12.40 5.58
N GLY A 25 11.42 -13.43 5.59
CA GLY A 25 10.28 -13.54 4.68
C GLY A 25 9.27 -12.40 4.88
N HIS A 26 8.94 -12.11 6.15
CA HIS A 26 8.06 -11.00 6.53
C HIS A 26 8.61 -9.64 6.07
N ALA A 27 9.85 -9.30 6.44
CA ALA A 27 10.49 -8.04 6.03
C ALA A 27 10.48 -7.84 4.50
N THR A 28 10.81 -8.91 3.77
CA THR A 28 10.84 -8.91 2.30
C THR A 28 9.45 -8.71 1.70
N PHE A 29 8.42 -9.36 2.26
CA PHE A 29 7.04 -9.20 1.79
C PHE A 29 6.56 -7.75 1.86
N HIS A 30 6.84 -7.05 2.97
CA HIS A 30 6.48 -5.64 3.12
C HIS A 30 7.23 -4.76 2.10
N ALA A 31 8.53 -4.97 1.89
CA ALA A 31 9.30 -4.24 0.88
C ALA A 31 8.77 -4.47 -0.55
N LEU A 32 8.52 -5.73 -0.93
CA LEU A 32 7.99 -6.06 -2.26
C LEU A 32 6.59 -5.51 -2.48
N SER A 33 5.79 -5.39 -1.43
CA SER A 33 4.48 -4.76 -1.50
C SER A 33 4.60 -3.23 -1.63
N ALA A 34 5.58 -2.63 -0.93
CA ALA A 34 5.77 -1.19 -0.96
C ALA A 34 6.29 -0.66 -2.30
N LEU A 35 7.22 -1.37 -2.96
CA LEU A 35 7.88 -0.86 -4.18
C LEU A 35 6.90 -0.59 -5.34
N PRO A 36 5.96 -1.49 -5.70
CA PRO A 36 4.94 -1.20 -6.70
C PRO A 36 4.03 -0.04 -6.32
N LEU A 37 3.60 0.02 -5.04
CA LEU A 37 2.74 1.10 -4.55
C LEU A 37 3.45 2.46 -4.65
N LEU A 38 4.71 2.53 -4.24
CA LEU A 38 5.54 3.72 -4.34
C LEU A 38 5.78 4.11 -5.80
N THR A 39 6.00 3.13 -6.69
CA THR A 39 6.18 3.37 -8.12
C THR A 39 4.91 3.97 -8.73
N ILE A 40 3.74 3.41 -8.44
CA ILE A 40 2.45 3.94 -8.91
C ILE A 40 2.23 5.35 -8.35
N ALA A 41 2.44 5.55 -7.04
CA ALA A 41 2.31 6.85 -6.40
C ALA A 41 3.25 7.90 -7.03
N GLY A 42 4.53 7.56 -7.24
CA GLY A 42 5.52 8.43 -7.86
C GLY A 42 5.17 8.80 -9.30
N LEU A 43 4.71 7.85 -10.11
CA LEU A 43 4.23 8.12 -11.47
C LEU A 43 3.02 9.06 -11.50
N LEU A 44 2.11 8.94 -10.52
CA LEU A 44 0.97 9.83 -10.38
C LEU A 44 1.39 11.22 -9.89
N LEU A 45 2.30 11.32 -8.92
CA LEU A 45 2.86 12.58 -8.42
C LEU A 45 3.68 13.33 -9.48
N GLY A 46 4.31 12.62 -10.42
CA GLY A 46 4.99 13.24 -11.56
C GLY A 46 4.09 14.08 -12.47
N ARG A 47 2.76 13.99 -12.29
CA ARG A 47 1.77 14.83 -12.97
C ARG A 47 1.35 16.07 -12.15
N TRP A 48 2.00 16.32 -11.01
CA TRP A 48 1.79 17.52 -10.21
C TRP A 48 2.39 18.77 -10.89
N PRO A 49 1.76 19.96 -10.79
CA PRO A 49 0.52 20.28 -10.08
C PRO A 49 -0.76 20.08 -10.90
N GLU A 50 -0.66 19.76 -12.19
CA GLU A 50 -1.80 19.75 -13.13
C GLU A 50 -2.79 18.59 -12.86
N ALA A 51 -2.36 17.59 -12.10
CA ALA A 51 -3.15 16.46 -11.64
C ALA A 51 -4.38 16.88 -10.81
N GLY A 52 -5.59 16.50 -11.23
CA GLY A 52 -6.81 16.61 -10.42
C GLY A 52 -6.94 15.51 -9.35
N LEU A 53 -8.07 15.49 -8.62
CA LEU A 53 -8.36 14.50 -7.56
C LEU A 53 -8.26 13.04 -8.03
N ALA A 54 -8.58 12.78 -9.31
CA ALA A 54 -8.43 11.48 -9.98
C ALA A 54 -7.00 10.90 -9.87
N VAL A 55 -5.99 11.76 -9.72
CA VAL A 55 -4.58 11.40 -9.66
C VAL A 55 -4.02 11.64 -8.26
N ARG A 56 -4.32 12.80 -7.65
CA ARG A 56 -3.80 13.18 -6.33
C ARG A 56 -4.27 12.24 -5.20
N GLY A 57 -5.55 11.84 -5.22
CA GLY A 57 -6.11 10.94 -4.20
C GLY A 57 -5.39 9.59 -4.17
N PRO A 58 -5.34 8.85 -5.29
CA PRO A 58 -4.61 7.59 -5.34
C PRO A 58 -3.12 7.76 -5.03
N ALA A 59 -2.49 8.83 -5.54
CA ALA A 59 -1.08 9.08 -5.28
C ALA A 59 -0.76 9.22 -3.78
N SER A 60 -1.52 10.03 -3.04
CA SER A 60 -1.29 10.24 -1.61
C SER A 60 -1.61 8.99 -0.79
N GLY A 61 -2.72 8.32 -1.08
CA GLY A 61 -3.13 7.11 -0.37
C GLY A 61 -2.15 5.95 -0.55
N LEU A 62 -1.80 5.65 -1.80
CA LEU A 62 -0.83 4.59 -2.11
C LEU A 62 0.57 4.94 -1.60
N GLY A 63 0.95 6.22 -1.66
CA GLY A 63 2.21 6.71 -1.09
C GLY A 63 2.28 6.51 0.42
N ALA A 64 1.21 6.84 1.16
CA ALA A 64 1.14 6.63 2.60
C ALA A 64 1.28 5.15 2.98
N MET A 65 0.56 4.26 2.28
CA MET A 65 0.69 2.82 2.49
C MET A 65 2.09 2.29 2.14
N ALA A 66 2.67 2.75 1.04
CA ALA A 66 4.02 2.34 0.65
C ALA A 66 5.07 2.74 1.70
N ILE A 67 4.97 3.95 2.25
CA ILE A 67 5.86 4.42 3.31
C ILE A 67 5.68 3.57 4.58
N ALA A 68 4.45 3.30 4.99
CA ALA A 68 4.15 2.45 6.14
C ALA A 68 4.80 1.07 6.03
N LEU A 69 4.62 0.42 4.87
CA LEU A 69 5.22 -0.89 4.57
C LEU A 69 6.76 -0.85 4.53
N LEU A 70 7.37 0.23 4.05
CA LEU A 70 8.83 0.37 4.10
C LEU A 70 9.34 0.51 5.53
N VAL A 71 8.65 1.28 6.38
CA VAL A 71 9.02 1.43 7.80
C VAL A 71 8.90 0.09 8.52
N GLU A 72 7.80 -0.63 8.31
CA GLU A 72 7.57 -1.97 8.85
C GLU A 72 8.62 -2.97 8.36
N SER A 73 8.95 -2.97 7.07
CA SER A 73 10.00 -3.80 6.46
C SER A 73 11.38 -3.54 7.08
N ILE A 74 11.77 -2.28 7.24
CA ILE A 74 13.05 -1.91 7.87
C ILE A 74 13.06 -2.36 9.33
N GLY A 75 11.96 -2.15 10.04
CA GLY A 75 11.82 -2.55 11.44
C GLY A 75 11.88 -4.06 11.65
N ALA A 76 11.36 -4.85 10.70
CA ALA A 76 11.33 -6.31 10.78
C ALA A 76 12.73 -6.94 10.84
N TYR A 77 13.77 -6.27 10.29
CA TYR A 77 15.17 -6.68 10.49
C TYR A 77 15.68 -6.49 11.93
N GLY A 78 14.83 -5.94 12.82
CA GLY A 78 15.05 -5.90 14.24
C GLY A 78 14.79 -7.20 14.98
N PHE A 79 14.18 -8.18 14.32
CA PHE A 79 13.91 -9.51 14.85
C PHE A 79 14.88 -10.54 14.28
N GLU A 80 15.37 -11.43 15.14
CA GLU A 80 16.11 -12.62 14.72
C GLU A 80 15.17 -13.65 14.08
N ALA A 81 15.74 -14.71 13.50
CA ALA A 81 14.97 -15.76 12.83
C ALA A 81 13.99 -16.51 13.76
N ASP A 82 14.17 -16.43 15.07
CA ASP A 82 13.28 -17.00 16.10
C ASP A 82 12.11 -16.08 16.48
N ASN A 83 12.12 -14.82 16.01
CA ASN A 83 11.15 -13.77 16.33
C ASN A 83 11.02 -13.42 17.83
N GLU A 84 11.84 -14.01 18.70
CA GLU A 84 11.85 -13.75 20.14
C GLU A 84 12.96 -12.77 20.53
N THR A 85 14.08 -12.83 19.82
CA THR A 85 15.22 -11.95 20.05
C THR A 85 15.06 -10.67 19.23
N ARG A 86 15.15 -9.50 19.90
CA ARG A 86 14.92 -8.19 19.28
C ARG A 86 16.00 -7.15 19.58
N ASN A 87 16.29 -6.30 18.60
CA ASN A 87 17.15 -5.12 18.75
C ASN A 87 16.34 -3.81 18.58
N GLY A 88 17.01 -2.65 18.53
CA GLY A 88 16.36 -1.34 18.45
C GLY A 88 15.45 -1.12 17.23
N LEU A 89 15.64 -1.87 16.13
CA LEU A 89 14.77 -1.79 14.95
C LEU A 89 13.39 -2.39 15.19
N ALA A 90 13.21 -3.27 16.18
CA ALA A 90 11.89 -3.80 16.52
C ALA A 90 10.92 -2.69 16.98
N VAL A 91 11.41 -1.59 17.55
CA VAL A 91 10.58 -0.40 17.85
C VAL A 91 10.08 0.25 16.57
N VAL A 92 10.91 0.26 15.52
CA VAL A 92 10.54 0.78 14.19
C VAL A 92 9.50 -0.14 13.53
N HIS A 93 9.55 -1.45 13.78
CA HIS A 93 8.52 -2.38 13.33
C HIS A 93 7.17 -2.08 13.98
N ASP A 94 7.12 -1.86 15.29
CA ASP A 94 5.88 -1.53 16.00
C ASP A 94 5.29 -0.19 15.54
N LEU A 95 6.15 0.79 15.23
CA LEU A 95 5.75 2.01 14.54
C LEU A 95 5.21 1.70 13.14
N GLY A 96 5.86 0.82 12.40
CA GLY A 96 5.43 0.32 11.10
C GLY A 96 4.02 -0.27 11.16
N LEU A 97 3.71 -1.13 12.11
CA LEU A 97 2.36 -1.69 12.33
C LEU A 97 1.32 -0.58 12.52
N THR A 98 1.65 0.42 13.35
CA THR A 98 0.78 1.58 13.58
C THR A 98 0.58 2.38 12.29
N LEU A 99 1.64 2.65 11.56
CA LEU A 99 1.57 3.35 10.28
C LEU A 99 0.79 2.56 9.23
N THR A 100 0.91 1.23 9.20
CA THR A 100 0.18 0.35 8.27
C THR A 100 -1.32 0.37 8.57
N SER A 101 -1.71 0.42 9.85
CA SER A 101 -3.11 0.58 10.27
C SER A 101 -3.75 1.90 9.82
N ILE A 102 -2.94 2.95 9.58
CA ILE A 102 -3.39 4.26 9.07
C ILE A 102 -3.26 4.32 7.55
N GLY A 103 -2.15 3.79 7.01
CA GLY A 103 -1.80 3.79 5.60
C GLY A 103 -2.80 2.99 4.76
N LEU A 104 -3.30 1.88 5.28
CA LEU A 104 -4.26 1.04 4.57
C LEU A 104 -5.62 1.76 4.36
N PRO A 105 -6.27 2.35 5.39
CA PRO A 105 -7.39 3.27 5.19
C PRO A 105 -7.08 4.42 4.24
N ALA A 106 -5.90 5.04 4.35
CA ALA A 106 -5.51 6.15 3.49
C ALA A 106 -5.43 5.72 2.02
N ALA A 107 -4.89 4.53 1.72
CA ALA A 107 -4.87 3.97 0.38
C ALA A 107 -6.28 3.71 -0.17
N ILE A 108 -7.17 3.11 0.62
CA ILE A 108 -8.56 2.84 0.22
C ILE A 108 -9.29 4.15 -0.08
N ILE A 109 -9.21 5.13 0.81
CA ILE A 109 -9.84 6.44 0.65
C ILE A 109 -9.24 7.16 -0.55
N GLY A 110 -7.91 7.16 -0.69
CA GLY A 110 -7.21 7.80 -1.80
C GLY A 110 -7.62 7.24 -3.16
N VAL A 111 -7.63 5.91 -3.30
CA VAL A 111 -8.11 5.22 -4.51
C VAL A 111 -9.60 5.53 -4.74
N GLY A 112 -10.42 5.50 -3.70
CA GLY A 112 -11.83 5.85 -3.75
C GLY A 112 -12.09 7.27 -4.24
N LEU A 113 -11.33 8.27 -3.75
CA LEU A 113 -11.39 9.64 -4.25
C LEU A 113 -11.04 9.72 -5.74
N GLY A 114 -10.05 8.92 -6.17
CA GLY A 114 -9.68 8.81 -7.57
C GLY A 114 -10.82 8.29 -8.45
N LEU A 115 -11.40 7.15 -8.06
CA LEU A 115 -12.53 6.51 -8.74
C LEU A 115 -13.77 7.40 -8.75
N GLY A 116 -14.07 8.08 -7.64
CA GLY A 116 -15.19 9.01 -7.54
C GLY A 116 -15.01 10.19 -8.48
N ALA A 117 -13.82 10.78 -8.52
CA ALA A 117 -13.51 11.89 -9.44
C ALA A 117 -13.64 11.48 -10.91
N LEU A 118 -13.27 10.23 -11.27
CA LEU A 118 -13.47 9.70 -12.62
C LEU A 118 -14.96 9.44 -12.93
N SER A 119 -15.69 8.85 -11.98
CA SER A 119 -17.12 8.53 -12.12
C SER A 119 -17.97 9.78 -12.37
N MET A 120 -17.60 10.90 -11.73
CA MET A 120 -18.27 12.18 -11.88
C MET A 120 -18.10 12.83 -13.26
N ARG A 121 -17.16 12.35 -14.09
CA ARG A 121 -17.00 12.78 -15.49
C ARG A 121 -18.00 12.13 -16.44
N GLY A 122 -18.66 11.04 -16.02
CA GLY A 122 -19.68 10.37 -16.81
C GLY A 122 -21.04 11.05 -16.74
N HIS A 123 -22.00 10.54 -17.53
CA HIS A 123 -23.38 11.01 -17.54
C HIS A 123 -24.38 9.85 -17.40
N GLY A 124 -25.58 10.17 -16.93
CA GLY A 124 -26.69 9.20 -16.79
C GLY A 124 -26.32 7.97 -15.96
N PHE A 125 -26.63 6.80 -16.50
CA PHE A 125 -26.39 5.51 -15.84
C PHE A 125 -24.91 5.27 -15.50
N ALA A 126 -23.98 5.63 -16.39
CA ALA A 126 -22.55 5.40 -16.17
C ALA A 126 -22.03 6.15 -14.94
N ARG A 127 -22.49 7.40 -14.72
CA ARG A 127 -22.17 8.16 -13.51
C ARG A 127 -22.76 7.51 -12.26
N GLY A 128 -24.03 7.10 -12.32
CA GLY A 128 -24.71 6.42 -11.22
C GLY A 128 -23.99 5.14 -10.80
N ALA A 129 -23.68 4.27 -11.77
CA ALA A 129 -22.95 3.03 -11.54
C ALA A 129 -21.54 3.29 -10.98
N GLY A 130 -20.81 4.28 -11.51
CA GLY A 130 -19.48 4.63 -11.02
C GLY A 130 -19.48 5.15 -9.58
N VAL A 131 -20.45 5.99 -9.21
CA VAL A 131 -20.60 6.49 -7.84
C VAL A 131 -20.93 5.34 -6.88
N VAL A 132 -21.90 4.50 -7.21
CA VAL A 132 -22.26 3.33 -6.37
C VAL A 132 -21.08 2.38 -6.23
N GLY A 133 -20.36 2.09 -7.32
CA GLY A 133 -19.16 1.26 -7.29
C GLY A 133 -18.05 1.86 -6.41
N THR A 134 -17.83 3.16 -6.49
CA THR A 134 -16.84 3.87 -5.66
C THR A 134 -17.21 3.80 -4.18
N VAL A 135 -18.46 4.08 -3.82
CA VAL A 135 -18.94 4.01 -2.43
C VAL A 135 -18.83 2.58 -1.90
N THR A 136 -19.22 1.60 -2.70
CA THR A 136 -19.12 0.18 -2.35
C THR A 136 -17.67 -0.23 -2.11
N PHE A 137 -16.75 0.16 -3.01
CA PHE A 137 -15.32 -0.10 -2.85
C PHE A 137 -14.78 0.47 -1.54
N VAL A 138 -15.08 1.73 -1.23
CA VAL A 138 -14.61 2.36 0.00
C VAL A 138 -15.22 1.69 1.23
N ALA A 139 -16.53 1.44 1.23
CA ALA A 139 -17.22 0.82 2.36
C ALA A 139 -16.72 -0.60 2.65
N VAL A 140 -16.61 -1.43 1.60
CA VAL A 140 -16.10 -2.81 1.73
C VAL A 140 -14.62 -2.81 2.10
N GLY A 141 -13.82 -1.92 1.50
CA GLY A 141 -12.41 -1.78 1.84
C GLY A 141 -12.20 -1.39 3.31
N LEU A 142 -12.91 -0.39 3.81
CA LEU A 142 -12.80 0.02 5.22
C LEU A 142 -13.34 -1.04 6.18
N LEU A 143 -14.40 -1.75 5.81
CA LEU A 143 -14.88 -2.91 6.57
C LEU A 143 -13.81 -4.00 6.64
N PHE A 144 -13.13 -4.28 5.53
CA PHE A 144 -12.01 -5.22 5.48
C PHE A 144 -10.87 -4.78 6.40
N VAL A 145 -10.48 -3.50 6.40
CA VAL A 145 -9.47 -2.99 7.34
C VAL A 145 -9.90 -3.25 8.78
N LYS A 146 -11.13 -2.86 9.14
CA LYS A 146 -11.68 -3.09 10.47
C LYS A 146 -11.59 -4.56 10.90
N THR A 147 -11.95 -5.49 10.00
CA THR A 147 -11.87 -6.92 10.32
C THR A 147 -10.45 -7.43 10.50
N MET A 148 -9.46 -6.81 9.84
CA MET A 148 -8.05 -7.19 9.93
C MET A 148 -7.35 -6.56 11.15
N THR A 149 -7.71 -5.34 11.54
CA THR A 149 -7.00 -4.56 12.57
C THR A 149 -7.75 -4.50 13.91
N GLY A 150 -9.03 -4.87 13.96
CA GLY A 150 -9.83 -4.93 15.18
C GLY A 150 -10.42 -3.59 15.64
N PHE A 151 -10.27 -2.50 14.87
CA PHE A 151 -10.84 -1.17 15.14
C PHE A 151 -12.02 -0.85 14.21
#